data_AF-A0A1B3ZE83-F1
#
_entry.id   AF-A0A1B3ZE83-F1
#
_cell.length_a   1.000
_cell.length_b   1.000
_cell.length_c   1.000
_cell.angle_alpha   90.00
_cell.angle_beta   90.00
_cell.angle_gamma   90.00
#
_symmetry.space_group_name_H-M   'P 1'
#
loop_
_entity.id
_entity.type
_entity.pdbx_description
1 polymer ?
#
loop_
_entity_poly.entity_id
_entity_poly.type
_entity_poly.pdbx_seq_one_letter_code
_entity_poly.pdbx_strand_id
1 'polypeptide(L)' 'MGEVRLSATPKGNGYQAAVTLPDGVSMSSAETYPSIAEAITAAATELLSMPERVTAIENAP' A
#
# COMPACT_ATOMS: atom_id res chain seq x y z
N MET A 1 -8.91 -16.36 1.05
CA MET A 1 -7.66 -16.00 0.34
C MET A 1 -7.72 -14.50 0.13
N GLY A 2 -7.05 -13.73 0.98
CA GLY A 2 -7.18 -12.27 1.00
C GLY A 2 -6.61 -11.59 -0.24
N GLU A 3 -7.32 -10.59 -0.76
CA GLU A 3 -6.82 -9.70 -1.82
C GLU A 3 -6.14 -8.48 -1.18
N VAL A 4 -4.91 -8.17 -1.61
CA VAL A 4 -4.22 -6.91 -1.31
C VAL A 4 -4.16 -6.09 -2.57
N ARG A 5 -4.70 -4.88 -2.55
CA ARG A 5 -4.74 -3.99 -3.71
C ARG A 5 -3.77 -2.83 -3.54
N LEU A 6 -2.80 -2.74 -4.44
CA LEU A 6 -1.90 -1.59 -4.57
C LEU A 6 -2.46 -0.65 -5.64
N SER A 7 -2.57 0.62 -5.31
CA SER A 7 -2.99 1.67 -6.24
C SER A 7 -2.11 2.89 -6.08
N ALA A 8 -2.01 3.70 -7.13
CA ALA A 8 -1.36 5.00 -7.06
C ALA A 8 -2.26 6.05 -7.71
N THR A 9 -2.38 7.19 -7.06
CA THR A 9 -3.18 8.32 -7.53
C THR A 9 -2.29 9.55 -7.69
N PRO A 10 -2.51 10.36 -8.74
CA PRO A 10 -1.79 11.61 -8.91
C PRO A 10 -2.13 12.57 -7.77
N LYS A 11 -1.12 13.18 -7.16
CA LYS A 11 -1.25 14.14 -6.07
C LYS A 11 -0.15 15.20 -6.17
N GLY A 12 -0.55 16.45 -6.42
CA GLY A 12 0.40 17.55 -6.67
C GLY A 12 1.26 17.27 -7.89
N ASN A 13 2.58 17.36 -7.72
CA ASN A 13 3.57 17.12 -8.78
C ASN A 13 4.05 15.65 -8.86
N GLY A 14 3.39 14.74 -8.15
CA GLY A 14 3.80 13.33 -8.09
C GLY A 14 2.61 12.38 -7.90
N TYR A 15 2.90 11.20 -7.35
CA TYR A 15 1.96 10.13 -7.13
C TYR A 15 1.99 9.69 -5.67
N GLN A 16 0.81 9.52 -5.07
CA GLN A 16 0.65 8.91 -3.77
C GLN A 16 0.14 7.49 -3.97
N ALA A 17 0.79 6.51 -3.34
CA ALA A 17 0.30 5.15 -3.36
C ALA A 17 -0.61 4.85 -2.18
N ALA A 18 -1.49 3.87 -2.37
CA ALA A 18 -2.33 3.32 -1.34
C ALA A 18 -2.39 1.79 -1.45
N VAL A 19 -2.37 1.15 -0.28
CA VAL A 19 -2.52 -0.29 -0.07
C VAL A 19 -3.87 -0.51 0.60
N THR A 20 -4.76 -1.23 -0.07
CA THR A 20 -6.01 -1.71 0.53
C THR A 20 -5.83 -3.17 0.93
N LEU A 21 -6.09 -3.45 2.20
CA LEU A 21 -6.01 -4.76 2.80
C LEU A 21 -7.35 -5.51 2.69
N PRO A 22 -7.35 -6.85 2.83
CA PRO A 22 -8.58 -7.65 2.73
C PRO A 22 -9.64 -7.31 3.77
N ASP A 23 -9.24 -6.72 4.91
CA ASP A 23 -10.13 -6.22 5.96
C ASP A 23 -10.82 -4.88 5.58
N GLY A 24 -10.51 -4.33 4.40
CA GLY A 24 -11.02 -3.03 3.92
C GLY A 24 -10.22 -1.82 4.42
N VAL A 25 -9.28 -2.02 5.35
CA VAL A 25 -8.37 -0.96 5.79
C VAL A 25 -7.47 -0.54 4.65
N SER A 26 -7.46 0.77 4.35
CA SER A 26 -6.60 1.37 3.34
C SER A 26 -5.53 2.24 3.99
N MET A 27 -4.28 2.02 3.61
CA MET A 27 -3.13 2.81 4.02
C MET A 27 -2.59 3.57 2.82
N SER A 28 -2.37 4.87 2.95
CA SER A 28 -1.71 5.67 1.91
C SER A 28 -0.29 6.00 2.32
N SER A 29 0.65 6.00 1.37
CA SER A 29 2.01 6.53 1.62
C SER A 29 1.93 7.95 2.18
N ALA A 30 2.79 8.25 3.16
CA ALA A 30 2.91 9.58 3.73
C ALA A 30 3.42 10.62 2.71
N GLU A 31 4.22 10.17 1.74
CA GLU A 31 4.90 11.01 0.77
C GLU A 31 4.35 10.84 -0.67
N THR A 32 4.67 11.80 -1.53
CA THR A 32 4.43 11.75 -2.97
C THR A 32 5.72 11.48 -3.72
N TYR A 33 5.67 10.55 -4.67
CA TYR A 33 6.82 10.10 -5.45
C TYR A 33 6.74 10.58 -6.90
N PRO A 34 7.87 10.73 -7.61
CA PRO A 34 7.87 11.25 -8.97
C PRO A 34 7.28 10.28 -10.00
N SER A 35 7.23 8.98 -9.69
CA SER A 35 6.63 7.96 -10.56
C SER A 35 5.65 7.03 -9.83
N ILE A 36 4.71 6.45 -10.59
CA ILE A 36 3.77 5.42 -10.10
C ILE A 36 4.54 4.22 -9.53
N ALA A 37 5.61 3.79 -10.21
CA ALA A 37 6.40 2.65 -9.79
C ALA A 37 7.02 2.88 -8.41
N GLU A 38 7.67 4.04 -8.20
CA GLU A 38 8.25 4.40 -6.90
C GLU A 38 7.20 4.50 -5.81
N ALA A 39 6.03 5.10 -6.11
CA ALA A 39 4.95 5.17 -5.14
C ALA A 39 4.48 3.78 -4.71
N ILE A 40 4.20 2.89 -5.67
CA ILE A 40 3.75 1.53 -5.39
C ILE A 40 4.83 0.75 -4.62
N THR A 41 6.10 0.86 -5.04
CA THR A 41 7.22 0.18 -4.37
C THR A 41 7.38 0.67 -2.93
N ALA A 42 7.27 1.97 -2.68
CA ALA A 42 7.36 2.53 -1.34
C ALA A 42 6.22 2.02 -0.44
N ALA A 43 4.98 2.06 -0.94
CA ALA A 43 3.82 1.57 -0.19
C ALA A 43 3.89 0.06 0.09
N ALA A 44 4.37 -0.74 -0.87
CA ALA A 44 4.60 -2.16 -0.66
C ALA A 44 5.70 -2.41 0.39
N THR A 45 6.79 -1.65 0.34
CA THR A 45 7.89 -1.77 1.31
C THR A 45 7.45 -1.37 2.72
N GLU A 46 6.63 -0.34 2.84
CA GLU A 46 6.05 0.09 4.11
C GLU A 46 5.13 -0.98 4.70
N LEU A 47 4.27 -1.59 3.87
CA LEU A 47 3.45 -2.74 4.29
C LEU A 47 4.32 -3.91 4.79
N LEU A 48 5.36 -4.26 4.03
CA LEU A 48 6.28 -5.36 4.37
C LEU A 48 7.08 -5.09 5.65
N SER A 49 7.20 -3.83 6.06
CA SER A 49 7.86 -3.42 7.30
C SER A 49 6.96 -3.57 8.54
N MET A 50 5.68 -3.92 8.36
CA MET A 50 4.69 -4.09 9.43
C MET A 50 4.28 -5.56 9.56
N PRO A 51 5.06 -6.40 10.28
CA PRO A 51 4.87 -7.85 10.32
C PRO A 51 3.50 -8.26 10.87
N GLU A 52 2.92 -7.50 11.78
CA GLU A 52 1.56 -7.73 12.29
C GLU A 52 0.50 -7.61 11.20
N ARG A 53 0.66 -6.67 10.26
CA ARG A 53 -0.27 -6.48 9.14
C ARG A 53 -0.09 -7.56 8.08
N VAL A 54 1.16 -7.96 7.82
CA VAL A 54 1.46 -9.08 6.92
C VAL A 54 0.85 -10.38 7.46
N THR A 55 0.99 -10.63 8.77
CA THR A 55 0.40 -11.80 9.44
C THR A 55 -1.14 -11.75 9.38
N ALA A 56 -1.76 -10.59 9.53
CA ALA A 56 -3.20 -10.44 9.41
C ALA A 56 -3.71 -10.79 7.99
N ILE A 57 -2.95 -10.48 6.94
CA ILE A 57 -3.28 -10.86 5.55
C ILE A 57 -3.20 -12.37 5.36
N GLU A 58 -2.15 -13.02 5.90
CA GLU A 58 -1.99 -14.47 5.84
C GLU A 58 -3.16 -15.20 6.50
N ASN A 59 -3.65 -14.68 7.61
CA ASN A 59 -4.75 -15.26 8.38
C ASN A 59 -6.14 -14.77 7.92
N ALA A 60 -6.22 -13.93 6.90
CA ALA A 60 -7.49 -13.43 6.37
C ALA A 60 -8.26 -14.55 5.64
N PRO A 61 -9.58 -14.68 5.85
CA PRO A 61 -10.40 -15.77 5.30
C PRO A 61 -10.43 -15.84 3.76
#